data_AF-A0A970SY76-F1
#
_entry.id   AF-A0A970SY76-F1
#
_cell.length_a   1.000
_cell.length_b   1.000
_cell.length_c   1.000
_cell.angle_alpha   90.00
_cell.angle_beta   90.00
_cell.angle_gamma   90.00
#
_symmetry.space_group_name_H-M   'P 1'
#
loop_
_entity.id
_entity.type
_entity.pdbx_description
1 polymer ?
#
loop_
_entity_poly.entity_id
_entity_poly.type
_entity_poly.pdbx_seq_one_letter_code
_entity_poly.pdbx_strand_id
1 'polypeptide(L)'
;MTGDEFAGLHRDLGLQVINTGACNWIINENKTALSCPPEMVVFPTDEEITRVFRQGVRAISFRTETEEKNFFEYLYEGVTYNLEQFDRKVRNRVKKGLGSCQVITPDLADLITQGLRINQQTIERQVRDEQHLTSPELWERFITT
;
A
#
# COMPACT_ATOMS: atom_id res chain seq x y z
N MET A 1 10.42 -5.88 -29.62
CA MET A 1 9.51 -4.72 -29.63
C MET A 1 10.25 -3.58 -28.94
N THR A 2 10.42 -2.46 -29.62
CA THR A 2 11.05 -1.27 -29.03
C THR A 2 10.09 -0.55 -28.09
N GLY A 3 10.59 0.33 -27.23
CA GLY A 3 9.72 1.08 -26.33
C GLY A 3 8.73 2.00 -27.06
N ASP A 4 9.10 2.51 -28.23
CA ASP A 4 8.24 3.35 -29.05
C ASP A 4 7.16 2.54 -29.79
N GLU A 5 7.47 1.33 -30.22
CA GLU A 5 6.49 0.40 -30.78
C GLU A 5 5.43 0.02 -29.74
N PHE A 6 5.87 -0.30 -28.52
CA PHE A 6 4.97 -0.63 -27.41
C PHE A 6 4.08 0.57 -27.03
N ALA A 7 4.69 1.76 -26.93
CA ALA A 7 3.97 3.01 -26.68
C ALA A 7 2.96 3.31 -27.80
N GLY A 8 3.31 3.04 -29.06
CA GLY A 8 2.43 3.17 -30.23
C GLY A 8 1.19 2.30 -30.10
N LEU A 9 1.36 1.01 -29.82
CA LEU A 9 0.24 0.08 -29.61
C LEU A 9 -0.71 0.55 -28.50
N HIS A 10 -0.18 1.08 -27.40
CA HIS A 10 -1.01 1.55 -26.29
C HIS A 10 -1.75 2.85 -26.63
N ARG A 11 -1.12 3.75 -27.41
CA ARG A 11 -1.83 4.92 -27.97
C ARG A 11 -2.96 4.49 -28.91
N ASP A 12 -2.72 3.49 -29.76
CA ASP A 12 -3.73 2.97 -30.70
C ASP A 12 -4.91 2.30 -29.96
N LEU A 13 -4.66 1.76 -28.75
CA LEU A 13 -5.68 1.27 -27.84
C LEU A 13 -6.40 2.38 -27.05
N GLY A 14 -6.08 3.65 -27.30
CA GLY A 14 -6.71 4.81 -26.66
C GLY A 14 -6.17 5.15 -25.27
N LEU A 15 -5.07 4.53 -24.84
CA LEU A 15 -4.44 4.86 -23.56
C LEU A 15 -3.63 6.14 -23.67
N GLN A 16 -3.62 6.92 -22.59
CA GLN A 16 -2.79 8.11 -22.51
C GLN A 16 -1.33 7.71 -22.33
N VAL A 17 -0.48 8.11 -23.27
CA VAL A 17 0.96 7.85 -23.23
C VAL A 17 1.71 9.18 -23.31
N ILE A 18 2.66 9.40 -22.39
CA ILE A 18 3.55 10.56 -22.39
C ILE A 18 5.00 10.13 -22.59
N ASN A 19 5.80 10.95 -23.26
CA ASN A 19 7.24 10.74 -23.39
C ASN A 19 7.97 11.79 -22.58
N THR A 20 8.93 11.38 -21.74
CA THR A 20 9.73 12.32 -20.94
C THR A 20 11.20 12.40 -21.35
N GLY A 21 11.64 11.64 -22.36
CA GLY A 21 13.04 11.49 -22.74
C GLY A 21 13.56 10.11 -22.35
N ALA A 22 13.69 9.82 -21.05
CA ALA A 22 14.19 8.55 -20.53
C ALA A 22 13.32 7.35 -20.94
N CYS A 23 11.99 7.52 -20.97
CA CYS A 23 11.06 6.50 -21.43
C CYS A 23 9.68 7.08 -21.77
N ASN A 24 8.83 6.20 -22.30
CA ASN A 24 7.40 6.44 -22.43
C ASN A 24 6.69 5.99 -21.13
N TRP A 25 5.62 6.68 -20.76
CA TRP A 25 4.79 6.36 -19.60
C TRP A 25 3.35 6.16 -20.04
N ILE A 26 2.75 5.04 -19.65
CA ILE A 26 1.32 4.79 -19.82
C ILE A 26 0.60 5.28 -18.57
N ILE A 27 -0.42 6.12 -18.75
CA ILE A 27 -1.26 6.62 -17.66
C ILE A 27 -2.55 5.79 -17.61
N ASN A 28 -2.72 5.08 -16.51
CA ASN A 28 -3.88 4.24 -16.25
C ASN A 28 -5.05 5.05 -15.69
N GLU A 29 -6.26 4.50 -15.81
CA GLU A 29 -7.50 5.11 -15.30
C GLU A 29 -7.45 5.38 -13.78
N ASN A 30 -6.78 4.51 -13.02
CA ASN A 30 -6.58 4.65 -11.58
C ASN A 30 -5.57 5.75 -11.19
N LYS A 31 -5.15 6.59 -12.16
CA LYS A 31 -4.17 7.67 -11.98
C LYS A 31 -2.80 7.16 -11.56
N THR A 32 -2.36 6.03 -12.09
CA THR A 32 -0.97 5.56 -11.98
C THR A 32 -0.25 5.69 -13.31
N ALA A 33 1.04 6.03 -13.30
CA ALA A 33 1.89 6.01 -14.47
C ALA A 33 2.84 4.81 -14.42
N LEU A 34 2.95 4.06 -15.51
CA LEU A 34 3.86 2.92 -15.67
C LEU A 34 4.90 3.22 -16.74
N SER A 35 6.19 2.98 -16.45
CA SER A 35 7.21 3.00 -17.51
C SER A 35 6.89 1.93 -18.54
N CYS A 36 7.07 2.27 -19.80
CA CYS A 36 6.66 1.46 -20.93
C CYS A 36 7.82 1.27 -21.89
N PRO A 37 8.26 0.01 -22.13
CA PRO A 37 7.70 -1.24 -21.64
C PRO A 37 8.03 -1.49 -20.14
N PRO A 38 7.20 -2.21 -19.37
CA PRO A 38 7.40 -2.41 -17.93
C PRO A 38 8.73 -3.10 -17.55
N GLU A 39 9.24 -3.93 -18.44
CA GLU A 39 10.48 -4.69 -18.25
C GLU A 39 11.75 -3.87 -18.46
N MET A 40 11.64 -2.67 -19.05
CA MET A 40 12.77 -1.80 -19.37
C MET A 40 13.34 -1.15 -18.10
N VAL A 41 14.64 -1.29 -17.90
CA VAL A 41 15.36 -0.55 -16.85
C VAL A 41 15.50 0.90 -17.29
N VAL A 42 15.01 1.83 -16.46
CA VAL A 42 15.01 3.26 -16.72
C VAL A 42 15.53 4.03 -15.50
N PHE A 43 16.19 5.15 -15.76
CA PHE A 43 16.74 6.05 -14.73
C PHE A 43 16.18 7.46 -14.93
N PRO A 44 14.87 7.67 -14.71
CA PRO A 44 14.27 8.98 -14.91
C PRO A 44 14.81 9.99 -13.88
N THR A 45 15.09 11.19 -14.36
CA THR A 45 15.47 12.32 -13.51
C THR A 45 14.28 12.86 -12.71
N ASP A 46 14.56 13.59 -11.63
CA ASP A 46 13.52 14.28 -10.84
C ASP A 46 12.64 15.20 -11.71
N GLU A 47 13.22 15.85 -12.71
CA GLU A 47 12.51 16.70 -13.65
C GLU A 47 11.52 15.91 -14.51
N GLU A 48 11.92 14.73 -14.98
CA GLU A 48 11.06 13.83 -15.75
C GLU A 48 9.94 13.27 -14.89
N ILE A 49 10.25 12.78 -13.69
CA ILE A 49 9.27 12.32 -12.69
C ILE A 49 8.26 13.42 -12.39
N THR A 50 8.73 14.66 -12.19
CA THR A 50 7.87 15.82 -11.95
C THR A 50 6.94 16.10 -13.14
N ARG A 51 7.41 15.95 -14.39
CA ARG A 51 6.57 16.10 -15.59
C ARG A 51 5.47 15.04 -15.67
N VAL A 52 5.75 13.81 -15.24
CA VAL A 52 4.75 12.74 -15.13
C VAL A 52 3.70 13.09 -14.07
N PHE A 53 4.11 13.49 -12.87
CA PHE A 53 3.17 13.90 -11.81
C PHE A 53 2.26 15.07 -12.20
N ARG A 54 2.75 16.01 -13.02
CA ARG A 54 1.95 17.12 -13.57
C ARG A 54 0.78 16.66 -14.46
N GLN A 55 0.73 15.39 -14.87
CA GLN A 55 -0.43 14.80 -15.54
C GLN A 55 -1.57 14.41 -14.58
N GLY A 56 -1.41 14.66 -13.28
CA GLY A 56 -2.43 14.36 -12.26
C GLY A 56 -2.43 12.89 -11.81
N VAL A 57 -1.30 12.19 -11.95
CA VAL A 57 -1.13 10.84 -11.42
C VAL A 57 -0.81 10.88 -9.93
N ARG A 58 -1.22 9.85 -9.20
CA ARG A 58 -1.01 9.67 -7.76
C ARG A 58 0.24 8.85 -7.44
N ALA A 59 0.67 8.02 -8.39
CA ALA A 59 1.86 7.20 -8.24
C ALA A 59 2.50 6.93 -9.60
N ILE A 60 3.81 6.68 -9.55
CA ILE A 60 4.63 6.32 -10.71
C ILE A 60 5.33 5.00 -10.34
N SER A 61 5.31 4.04 -11.25
CA SER A 61 6.05 2.80 -11.11
C SER A 61 6.93 2.59 -12.34
N PHE A 62 8.20 2.33 -12.08
CA PHE A 62 9.20 2.06 -13.09
C PHE A 62 10.19 1.03 -12.55
N ARG A 63 10.81 0.31 -13.48
CA ARG A 63 11.91 -0.59 -13.14
C ARG A 63 13.21 0.19 -13.22
N THR A 64 13.97 0.21 -12.13
CA THR A 64 15.34 0.73 -12.07
C THR A 64 16.24 -0.35 -11.51
N GLU A 65 17.55 -0.23 -11.74
CA GLU A 65 18.53 -0.92 -10.93
C GLU A 65 18.84 -0.04 -9.72
N THR A 66 18.99 -0.67 -8.56
CA THR A 66 19.47 -0.02 -7.34
C THR A 66 20.57 -0.87 -6.75
N GLU A 67 21.66 -0.22 -6.34
CA GLU A 67 22.72 -0.87 -5.56
C GLU A 67 22.36 -0.94 -4.07
N GLU A 68 21.21 -0.39 -3.66
CA GLU A 68 20.75 -0.43 -2.29
C GLU A 68 20.34 -1.85 -1.89
N LYS A 69 20.95 -2.35 -0.81
CA LYS A 69 20.49 -3.59 -0.15
C LYS A 69 19.07 -3.38 0.38
N ASN A 70 18.18 -4.34 0.16
CA ASN A 70 16.89 -4.41 0.85
C ASN A 70 17.12 -4.12 2.35
N PHE A 71 16.54 -3.04 2.86
CA PHE A 71 16.78 -2.60 4.23
C PHE A 71 16.40 -3.70 5.23
N PHE A 72 15.29 -4.41 4.99
CA PHE A 72 14.92 -5.63 5.69
C PHE A 72 14.04 -6.54 4.81
N GLU A 73 14.31 -7.84 4.84
CA GLU A 73 13.36 -8.89 4.40
C GLU A 73 12.90 -9.66 5.63
N TYR A 74 11.59 -9.72 5.86
CA TYR A 74 11.01 -10.55 6.90
C TYR A 74 10.50 -11.85 6.29
N LEU A 75 11.31 -12.90 6.39
CA LEU A 75 10.93 -14.25 5.98
C LEU A 75 10.38 -15.00 7.18
N TYR A 76 9.11 -15.41 7.11
CA TYR A 76 8.52 -16.31 8.09
C TYR A 76 8.76 -17.76 7.65
N GLU A 77 9.75 -18.41 8.27
CA GLU A 77 10.03 -19.84 8.09
C GLU A 77 9.31 -20.67 9.16
N GLY A 78 7.97 -20.70 9.10
CA GLY A 78 7.18 -21.50 10.02
C GLY A 78 6.08 -22.26 9.29
N VAL A 79 5.74 -23.44 9.83
CA VAL A 79 4.69 -24.30 9.26
C VAL A 79 3.31 -23.97 9.85
N THR A 80 3.27 -23.31 11.03
CA THR A 80 2.02 -23.06 11.77
C THR A 80 2.12 -21.82 12.66
N TYR A 81 1.05 -21.05 12.79
CA TYR A 81 1.01 -19.86 13.66
C TYR A 81 0.66 -20.23 15.11
N ASN A 82 1.54 -20.98 15.78
CA ASN A 82 1.30 -21.48 17.14
C ASN A 82 2.19 -20.76 18.15
N LEU A 83 1.67 -20.52 19.36
CA LEU A 83 2.45 -19.85 20.42
C LEU A 83 3.73 -20.62 20.76
N GLU A 84 3.71 -21.94 20.64
CA GLU A 84 4.83 -22.84 20.94
C GLU A 84 6.08 -22.52 20.12
N GLN A 85 5.93 -21.98 18.91
CA GLN A 85 7.04 -21.66 18.00
C GLN A 85 7.80 -20.39 18.40
N PHE A 86 7.19 -19.50 19.19
CA PHE A 86 7.87 -18.30 19.66
C PHE A 86 8.91 -18.66 20.73
N ASP A 87 9.94 -17.84 20.87
CA ASP A 87 10.89 -17.99 21.97
C ASP A 87 10.19 -17.91 23.35
N ARG A 88 10.85 -18.45 24.38
CA ARG A 88 10.29 -18.50 25.74
C ARG A 88 9.90 -17.12 26.28
N LYS A 89 10.63 -16.07 25.92
CA LYS A 89 10.40 -14.70 26.41
C LYS A 89 9.13 -14.13 25.80
N VAL A 90 8.93 -14.26 24.50
CA VAL A 90 7.71 -13.86 23.78
C VAL A 90 6.51 -14.65 24.29
N ARG A 91 6.63 -15.99 24.41
CA ARG A 91 5.55 -16.83 24.94
C ARG A 91 5.09 -16.38 26.33
N ASN A 92 6.02 -16.12 27.23
CA ASN A 92 5.70 -15.68 28.59
C ASN A 92 5.05 -14.29 28.61
N ARG A 93 5.46 -13.37 27.73
CA ARG A 93 4.82 -12.06 27.59
C ARG A 93 3.38 -12.19 27.10
N VAL A 94 3.14 -13.00 26.07
CA VAL A 94 1.77 -13.24 25.56
C VAL A 94 0.91 -13.88 26.65
N LYS A 95 1.38 -14.94 27.31
CA LYS A 95 0.64 -15.59 28.41
C LYS A 95 0.32 -14.63 29.56
N LYS A 96 1.25 -13.75 29.93
CA LYS A 96 1.00 -12.71 30.95
C LYS A 96 -0.09 -11.74 30.50
N GLY A 97 -0.04 -11.28 29.25
CA GLY A 97 -1.07 -10.42 28.67
C GLY A 97 -2.45 -11.07 28.70
N LEU A 98 -2.55 -12.31 28.24
CA LEU A 98 -3.78 -13.12 28.25
C LEU A 98 -4.29 -13.43 29.68
N GLY A 99 -3.45 -13.30 30.71
CA GLY A 99 -3.90 -13.37 32.11
C GLY A 99 -4.63 -12.09 32.57
N SER A 100 -4.45 -10.99 31.86
CA SER A 100 -5.03 -9.66 32.16
C SER A 100 -6.05 -9.18 31.13
N CYS A 101 -6.24 -9.91 30.03
CA CYS A 101 -7.22 -9.59 29.00
C CYS A 101 -7.85 -10.85 28.43
N GLN A 102 -9.04 -10.68 27.86
CA GLN A 102 -9.68 -11.71 27.06
C GLN A 102 -9.62 -11.29 25.60
N VAL A 103 -9.28 -12.23 24.72
CA VAL A 103 -9.41 -12.04 23.27
C VAL A 103 -10.71 -12.69 22.86
N ILE A 104 -11.63 -11.87 22.35
CA ILE A 104 -12.92 -12.32 21.84
C ILE A 104 -13.12 -11.75 20.44
N THR A 105 -13.88 -12.46 19.61
CA THR A 105 -14.44 -11.86 18.40
C THR A 105 -15.54 -10.90 18.85
N PRO A 106 -15.43 -9.59 18.55
CA PRO A 106 -16.44 -8.63 18.96
C PRO A 106 -17.72 -8.81 18.13
N ASP A 107 -18.86 -8.50 18.74
CA ASP A 107 -20.12 -8.41 18.01
C ASP A 107 -20.13 -7.14 17.15
N LEU A 108 -20.94 -7.12 16.09
CA LEU A 108 -21.05 -5.96 15.20
C LEU A 108 -21.42 -4.68 15.95
N ALA A 109 -22.30 -4.77 16.96
CA ALA A 109 -22.69 -3.62 17.78
C ALA A 109 -21.50 -3.01 18.57
N ASP A 110 -20.60 -3.86 19.06
CA ASP A 110 -19.38 -3.41 19.73
C ASP A 110 -18.41 -2.77 18.73
N LEU A 111 -18.31 -3.32 17.51
CA LEU A 111 -17.49 -2.71 16.46
C LEU A 111 -18.00 -1.32 16.08
N ILE A 112 -19.31 -1.14 15.91
CA ILE A 112 -19.92 0.16 15.57
C ILE A 112 -19.56 1.21 16.63
N THR A 113 -19.63 0.85 17.91
CA THR A 113 -19.46 1.80 19.02
C THR A 113 -18.03 1.86 19.55
N GLN A 114 -17.49 0.75 20.06
CA GLN A 114 -16.16 0.68 20.65
C GLN A 114 -15.07 0.73 19.58
N GLY A 115 -15.28 0.10 18.42
CA GLY A 115 -14.34 0.16 17.30
C GLY A 115 -14.11 1.59 16.81
N LEU A 116 -15.21 2.35 16.63
CA LEU A 116 -15.15 3.76 16.27
C LEU A 116 -14.35 4.57 17.30
N ARG A 117 -14.63 4.37 18.59
CA ARG A 117 -13.94 5.08 19.68
C ARG A 117 -12.43 4.78 19.68
N ILE A 118 -12.04 3.53 19.46
CA ILE A 118 -10.62 3.12 19.38
C ILE A 118 -9.95 3.78 18.17
N ASN A 119 -10.63 3.82 17.03
CA ASN A 119 -10.11 4.46 15.82
C ASN A 119 -9.89 5.96 16.02
N GLN A 120 -10.86 6.67 16.62
CA GLN A 120 -10.74 8.10 16.93
C GLN A 120 -9.53 8.39 17.82
N GLN A 121 -9.35 7.62 18.90
CA GLN A 121 -8.17 7.73 19.77
C GLN A 121 -6.86 7.44 19.04
N THR A 122 -6.87 6.50 18.10
CA THR A 122 -5.68 6.12 17.33
C THR A 122 -5.30 7.21 16.35
N ILE A 123 -6.27 7.76 15.63
CA ILE A 123 -6.07 8.84 14.65
C ILE A 123 -5.61 10.13 15.34
N GLU A 124 -6.18 10.47 16.48
CA GLU A 124 -5.74 11.61 17.30
C GLU A 124 -4.26 11.47 17.70
N ARG A 125 -3.85 10.30 18.17
CA ARG A 125 -2.45 10.03 18.57
C ARG A 125 -1.48 10.02 17.39
N GLN A 126 -1.94 9.58 16.22
CA GLN A 126 -1.10 9.43 15.03
C GLN A 126 -1.10 10.67 14.13
N VAL A 127 -1.93 11.68 14.42
CA VAL A 127 -2.09 12.90 13.62
C VAL A 127 -2.44 12.58 12.16
N ARG A 128 -3.45 11.72 11.98
CA ARG A 128 -3.98 11.31 10.67
C ARG A 128 -5.36 11.91 10.43
N ASP A 129 -5.91 11.75 9.22
CA ASP A 129 -7.18 12.38 8.80
C ASP A 129 -8.17 11.42 8.11
N GLU A 130 -8.06 10.10 8.33
CA GLU A 130 -8.98 9.15 7.70
C GLU A 130 -10.41 9.24 8.24
N GLN A 131 -11.27 9.88 7.45
CA GLN A 131 -12.67 10.10 7.82
C GLN A 131 -13.47 8.80 7.96
N HIS A 132 -13.14 7.75 7.20
CA HIS A 132 -13.84 6.46 7.26
C HIS A 132 -13.63 5.71 8.58
N LEU A 133 -12.65 6.11 9.39
CA LEU A 133 -12.35 5.55 10.70
C LEU A 133 -12.88 6.42 11.85
N THR A 134 -13.32 7.65 11.58
CA THR A 134 -13.70 8.65 12.60
C THR A 134 -15.16 9.11 12.50
N SER A 135 -15.76 9.07 11.31
CA SER A 135 -17.19 9.33 11.11
C SER A 135 -18.00 8.07 11.47
N PRO A 136 -19.03 8.18 12.33
CA PRO A 136 -19.91 7.06 12.65
C PRO A 136 -20.53 6.42 11.40
N GLU A 137 -21.04 7.24 10.48
CA GLU A 137 -21.77 6.77 9.30
C GLU A 137 -20.85 6.07 8.30
N LEU A 138 -19.64 6.59 8.11
CA LEU A 138 -18.65 5.97 7.22
C LEU A 138 -18.07 4.70 7.83
N TRP A 139 -17.83 4.70 9.14
CA TRP A 139 -17.33 3.54 9.86
C TRP A 139 -18.33 2.38 9.82
N GLU A 140 -19.60 2.64 10.12
CA GLU A 140 -20.65 1.63 10.08
C GLU A 140 -20.74 1.00 8.69
N ARG A 141 -20.74 1.80 7.62
CA ARG A 141 -20.71 1.28 6.24
C ARG A 141 -19.48 0.42 5.97
N PHE A 142 -18.31 0.86 6.42
CA PHE A 142 -17.04 0.15 6.19
C PHE A 142 -17.02 -1.24 6.83
N ILE A 143 -17.58 -1.41 8.03
CA ILE A 143 -17.56 -2.70 8.75
C ILE A 143 -18.74 -3.63 8.41
N THR A 144 -19.76 -3.13 7.70
CA THR A 144 -20.90 -3.93 7.24
C THR A 144 -20.81 -4.37 5.78
N THR A 145 -19.82 -3.87 5.03
CA THR A 145 -19.56 -4.22 3.62
C THR A 145 -18.63 -5.42 3.54
#